data_AF-A0A1Z5L2T9-F1
#
_entry.id   AF-A0A1Z5L2T9-F1
#
_cell.length_a   1.000
_cell.length_b   1.000
_cell.length_c   1.000
_cell.angle_alpha   90.00
_cell.angle_beta   90.00
_cell.angle_gamma   90.00
#
_symmetry.space_group_name_H-M   'P 1'
#
loop_
_entity.id
_entity.type
_entity.pdbx_description
1 polymer ?
#
loop_
_entity_poly.entity_id
_entity_poly.type
_entity_poly.pdbx_seq_one_letter_code
_entity_poly.pdbx_strand_id
1 'polypeptide(L)'
;MKYVAITSPEQRGRYKSDFNAEYHEYKTLHSTVEQVSRRFSDLEDSLRQAREGSEQWHRVRQQIMQEYQQNCNDERYQEARRKLQYLHDKLAHIKRLVLDYDAGVRAAS
;
A
#
# COMPACT_ATOMS: atom_id res chain seq x y z
N MET A 1 18.95 -8.40 3.47
CA MET A 1 17.72 -8.85 2.77
C MET A 1 17.74 -10.37 2.65
N LYS A 2 16.64 -11.08 2.96
CA LYS A 2 16.58 -12.57 2.96
C LYS A 2 16.32 -13.20 1.58
N TYR A 3 15.83 -12.43 0.60
CA TYR A 3 15.50 -12.92 -0.74
C TYR A 3 16.57 -12.47 -1.74
N VAL A 4 17.23 -13.43 -2.37
CA VAL A 4 18.33 -13.25 -3.34
C VAL A 4 17.88 -13.72 -4.73
N ALA A 5 18.73 -13.54 -5.74
CA ALA A 5 18.49 -14.05 -7.09
C ALA A 5 18.10 -15.54 -7.05
N ILE A 6 17.07 -15.90 -7.82
CA ILE A 6 16.59 -17.28 -7.90
C ILE A 6 17.48 -18.03 -8.88
N THR A 7 17.94 -19.21 -8.47
CA THR A 7 18.79 -20.07 -9.31
C THR A 7 18.17 -21.45 -9.55
N SER A 8 17.04 -21.77 -8.91
CA SER A 8 16.39 -23.07 -9.06
C SER A 8 14.85 -22.99 -9.05
N PRO A 9 14.15 -23.95 -9.68
CA PRO A 9 12.68 -24.04 -9.64
C PRO A 9 12.13 -24.21 -8.22
N GLU A 10 12.83 -24.93 -7.35
CA GLU A 10 12.44 -25.14 -5.95
C GLU A 10 12.51 -23.83 -5.16
N GLN A 11 13.57 -23.03 -5.36
CA GLN A 11 13.68 -21.70 -4.75
C GLN A 11 12.56 -20.78 -5.24
N ARG A 12 12.24 -20.81 -6.55
CA ARG A 12 11.10 -20.08 -7.12
C ARG A 12 9.77 -20.47 -6.48
N GLY A 13 9.54 -21.78 -6.30
CA GLY A 13 8.36 -22.31 -5.64
C GLY A 13 8.19 -21.79 -4.21
N ARG A 14 9.27 -21.82 -3.42
CA ARG A 14 9.29 -21.27 -2.04
C ARG A 14 8.97 -19.78 -2.02
N TYR A 15 9.59 -18.98 -2.88
CA TYR A 15 9.35 -17.53 -2.93
C TYR A 15 7.90 -17.20 -3.27
N LYS A 16 7.30 -17.95 -4.19
CA LYS A 16 5.87 -17.82 -4.51
C LYS A 16 4.98 -18.19 -3.32
N SER A 17 5.33 -19.24 -2.57
CA SER A 17 4.59 -19.63 -1.36
C SER A 17 4.66 -18.54 -0.29
N ASP A 18 5.85 -18.01 -0.01
CA ASP A 18 6.05 -16.93 0.96
C ASP A 18 5.26 -15.67 0.56
N PHE A 19 5.31 -15.29 -0.73
CA PHE A 19 4.51 -14.18 -1.25
C PHE A 19 3.02 -14.38 -0.95
N ASN A 20 2.48 -15.56 -1.27
CA ASN A 20 1.05 -15.85 -1.09
C ASN A 20 0.64 -15.85 0.38
N ALA A 21 1.49 -16.35 1.28
CA ALA A 21 1.22 -16.40 2.71
C ALA A 21 1.04 -14.99 3.31
N GLU A 22 1.85 -14.03 2.86
CA GLU A 22 1.81 -12.65 3.37
C GLU A 22 0.90 -11.73 2.56
N TYR A 23 0.51 -12.11 1.34
CA TYR A 23 -0.35 -11.30 0.48
C TYR A 23 -1.74 -11.06 1.08
N HIS A 24 -2.28 -12.03 1.83
CA HIS A 24 -3.57 -11.85 2.50
C HIS A 24 -3.51 -10.71 3.52
N GLU A 25 -2.48 -10.69 4.36
CA GLU A 25 -2.27 -9.62 5.34
C GLU A 25 -2.05 -8.26 4.67
N TYR A 26 -1.25 -8.23 3.58
CA TYR A 26 -1.07 -7.04 2.76
C TYR A 26 -2.41 -6.46 2.29
N LYS A 27 -3.30 -7.29 1.72
CA LYS A 27 -4.61 -6.81 1.23
C LYS A 27 -5.47 -6.22 2.35
N THR A 28 -5.48 -6.85 3.52
CA THR A 28 -6.27 -6.38 4.66
C THR A 28 -5.78 -5.00 5.12
N LEU A 29 -4.46 -4.84 5.30
CA LEU A 29 -3.86 -3.56 5.66
C LEU A 29 -4.07 -2.49 4.57
N HIS A 30 -3.97 -2.89 3.30
CA HIS A 30 -4.21 -2.00 2.17
C HIS A 30 -5.63 -1.43 2.20
N SER A 31 -6.64 -2.26 2.45
CA SER A 31 -8.03 -1.83 2.54
C SER A 31 -8.24 -0.75 3.62
N THR A 32 -7.63 -0.92 4.79
CA THR A 32 -7.70 0.07 5.89
C THR A 32 -7.07 1.40 5.49
N VAL A 33 -5.87 1.38 4.88
CA VAL A 33 -5.18 2.60 4.46
C VAL A 33 -5.88 3.28 3.27
N GLU A 34 -6.44 2.48 2.36
CA GLU A 34 -7.21 2.94 1.22
C GLU A 34 -8.48 3.68 1.66
N GLN A 35 -9.20 3.19 2.67
CA GLN A 35 -10.40 3.86 3.18
C GLN A 35 -10.10 5.29 3.66
N VAL A 36 -9.00 5.47 4.39
CA VAL A 36 -8.56 6.82 4.83
C VAL A 36 -8.20 7.68 3.62
N SER A 37 -7.48 7.11 2.66
CA SER A 37 -7.09 7.82 1.43
C SER A 37 -8.31 8.30 0.63
N ARG A 38 -9.34 7.45 0.47
CA ARG A 38 -10.59 7.80 -0.20
C ARG A 38 -11.31 8.95 0.49
N ARG A 39 -11.37 8.94 1.83
CA ARG A 39 -11.99 10.03 2.60
C ARG A 39 -11.30 11.37 2.36
N PHE A 40 -9.97 11.39 2.25
CA PHE A 40 -9.24 12.60 1.88
C PHE A 40 -9.51 13.02 0.44
N SER A 41 -9.58 12.09 -0.52
CA SER A 41 -9.98 12.40 -1.89
C SER A 41 -11.35 13.04 -1.97
N ASP A 42 -12.36 12.48 -1.27
CA ASP A 42 -13.73 13.02 -1.25
C ASP A 42 -13.78 14.44 -0.67
N LEU A 43 -13.00 14.69 0.40
CA LEU A 43 -12.88 16.01 1.00
C LEU A 43 -12.14 17.00 0.09
N GLU A 44 -11.10 16.55 -0.61
CA GLU A 44 -10.38 17.37 -1.58
C GLU A 44 -11.29 17.78 -2.75
N ASP A 45 -12.06 16.84 -3.30
CA ASP A 45 -13.03 17.13 -4.36
C ASP A 45 -14.12 18.09 -3.87
N SER A 46 -14.62 17.89 -2.65
CA SER A 46 -15.57 18.81 -2.02
C SER A 46 -14.98 20.23 -1.85
N LEU A 47 -13.70 20.33 -1.50
CA LEU A 47 -13.01 21.61 -1.34
C LEU A 47 -12.84 22.33 -2.68
N ARG A 48 -12.50 21.59 -3.74
CA ARG A 48 -12.36 22.11 -5.11
C ARG A 48 -13.68 22.60 -5.69
N GLN A 49 -14.79 21.97 -5.33
CA GLN A 49 -16.14 22.35 -5.77
C GLN A 49 -16.70 23.55 -4.98
N ALA A 50 -16.25 23.76 -3.74
CA ALA A 50 -16.70 24.88 -2.92
C ALA A 50 -16.07 26.19 -3.38
N ARG A 51 -16.86 27.28 -3.41
CA ARG A 51 -16.34 28.62 -3.65
C ARG A 51 -15.39 29.02 -2.52
N GLU A 52 -14.17 29.41 -2.86
CA GLU A 52 -13.18 29.85 -1.88
C GLU A 52 -13.73 30.99 -0.99
N GLY A 53 -13.47 30.90 0.32
CA GLY A 53 -13.97 31.84 1.33
C GLY A 53 -15.44 31.66 1.73
N SER A 54 -16.18 30.73 1.11
CA SER A 54 -17.53 30.39 1.56
C SER A 54 -17.50 29.61 2.88
N GLU A 55 -18.63 29.61 3.60
CA GLU A 55 -18.78 28.78 4.80
C GLU A 55 -18.52 27.30 4.52
N GLN A 56 -18.98 26.78 3.39
CA GLN A 56 -18.75 25.40 2.98
C GLN A 56 -17.26 25.13 2.80
N TRP A 57 -16.53 26.01 2.13
CA TRP A 57 -15.08 25.88 1.94
C TRP A 57 -14.34 25.84 3.29
N HIS A 58 -14.69 26.73 4.22
CA HIS A 58 -14.11 26.72 5.55
C HIS A 58 -14.43 25.44 6.33
N ARG A 59 -15.66 24.94 6.26
CA ARG A 59 -16.07 23.67 6.90
C ARG A 59 -15.29 22.48 6.35
N VAL A 60 -15.20 22.34 5.02
CA VAL A 60 -14.45 21.23 4.39
C VAL A 60 -12.97 21.30 4.75
N ARG A 61 -12.36 22.51 4.72
CA ARG A 61 -10.98 22.71 5.13
C ARG A 61 -10.75 22.31 6.60
N GLN A 62 -11.67 22.66 7.51
CA GLN A 62 -11.59 22.25 8.90
C GLN A 62 -11.70 20.72 9.06
N GLN A 63 -12.59 20.07 8.31
CA GLN A 63 -12.69 18.61 8.30
C GLN A 63 -11.39 17.94 7.85
N ILE A 64 -10.76 18.43 6.77
CA ILE A 64 -9.45 17.91 6.32
C ILE A 64 -8.40 17.99 7.43
N MET A 65 -8.32 19.14 8.12
CA MET A 65 -7.36 19.32 9.23
C MET A 65 -7.66 18.39 10.40
N GLN A 66 -8.94 18.20 10.74
CA GLN A 66 -9.36 17.30 11.81
C GLN A 66 -9.05 15.84 11.49
N GLU A 67 -9.38 15.38 10.28
CA GLU A 67 -9.06 14.02 9.81
C GLU A 67 -7.55 13.77 9.81
N TYR A 68 -6.76 14.74 9.36
CA TYR A 68 -5.31 14.65 9.41
C TYR A 68 -4.81 14.46 10.85
N GLN A 69 -5.27 15.30 11.77
CA GLN A 69 -4.87 15.23 13.17
C GLN A 69 -5.29 13.90 13.82
N GLN A 70 -6.49 13.40 13.53
CA GLN A 70 -6.97 12.11 14.04
C GLN A 70 -6.11 10.96 13.54
N ASN A 71 -5.84 10.91 12.23
CA ASN A 71 -5.00 9.87 11.64
C ASN A 71 -3.55 9.94 12.12
N CYS A 72 -3.00 11.14 12.37
CA CYS A 72 -1.67 11.30 12.95
C CYS A 72 -1.57 10.74 14.37
N ASN A 73 -2.63 10.84 15.17
CA ASN A 73 -2.65 10.36 16.55
C ASN A 73 -3.14 8.90 16.70
N ASP A 74 -3.72 8.31 15.65
CA ASP A 74 -4.13 6.91 15.66
C ASP A 74 -2.92 5.99 15.46
N GLU A 75 -2.40 5.46 16.58
CA GLU A 75 -1.27 4.54 16.59
C GLU A 75 -1.52 3.29 15.72
N ARG A 76 -2.75 2.77 15.71
CA ARG A 76 -3.12 1.58 14.94
C ARG A 76 -3.05 1.87 13.44
N TYR A 77 -3.53 3.03 13.02
CA TYR A 77 -3.39 3.48 11.62
C TYR A 77 -1.92 3.67 11.23
N GLN A 78 -1.12 4.29 12.09
CA GLN A 78 0.31 4.48 11.82
C GLN A 78 1.07 3.15 11.74
N GLU A 79 0.77 2.19 12.61
CA GLU A 79 1.30 0.83 12.54
C GLU A 79 0.87 0.12 11.27
N ALA A 80 -0.42 0.21 10.90
CA ALA A 80 -0.93 -0.38 9.67
C ALA A 80 -0.22 0.18 8.43
N ARG A 81 0.03 1.50 8.37
CA ARG A 81 0.81 2.12 7.28
C ARG A 81 2.25 1.61 7.23
N ARG A 82 2.94 1.56 8.37
CA ARG A 82 4.33 1.05 8.43
C ARG A 82 4.41 -0.41 7.98
N LYS A 83 3.49 -1.25 8.46
CA LYS A 83 3.44 -2.67 8.10
C LYS A 83 3.07 -2.87 6.63
N LEU A 84 2.12 -2.08 6.13
CA LEU A 84 1.75 -2.09 4.71
C LEU A 84 2.94 -1.73 3.81
N GLN A 85 3.67 -0.66 4.14
CA GLN A 85 4.85 -0.25 3.37
C GLN A 85 5.92 -1.35 3.35
N TYR A 86 6.23 -1.92 4.51
CA TYR A 86 7.17 -3.04 4.60
C TYR A 86 6.75 -4.24 3.74
N LEU A 87 5.48 -4.64 3.83
CA LEU A 87 4.95 -5.73 3.01
C LEU A 87 4.95 -5.38 1.53
N HIS A 88 4.63 -4.13 1.15
CA HIS A 88 4.70 -3.67 -0.23
C HIS A 88 6.10 -3.87 -0.82
N ASP A 89 7.12 -3.36 -0.14
CA ASP A 89 8.52 -3.44 -0.59
C ASP A 89 9.01 -4.88 -0.65
N LYS A 90 8.68 -5.68 0.38
CA LYS A 90 9.04 -7.10 0.45
C LYS A 90 8.39 -7.89 -0.69
N LEU A 91 7.09 -7.76 -0.87
CA LEU A 91 6.32 -8.50 -1.87
C LEU A 91 6.70 -8.05 -3.29
N ALA A 92 6.94 -6.76 -3.52
CA ALA A 92 7.44 -6.24 -4.79
C ALA A 92 8.82 -6.83 -5.14
N HIS A 93 9.73 -6.92 -4.17
CA HIS A 93 11.04 -7.54 -4.36
C HIS A 93 10.94 -9.02 -4.69
N ILE A 94 10.13 -9.78 -3.95
CA ILE A 94 9.90 -11.21 -4.23
C ILE A 94 9.28 -11.41 -5.62
N LYS A 95 8.28 -10.61 -5.96
CA LYS A 95 7.61 -10.66 -7.27
C LYS A 95 8.61 -10.40 -8.40
N ARG A 96 9.48 -9.41 -8.26
CA ARG A 96 10.53 -9.11 -9.24
C ARG A 96 11.48 -10.30 -9.43
N LEU A 97 11.97 -10.88 -8.34
CA LEU A 97 12.86 -12.05 -8.41
C LEU A 97 12.23 -13.23 -9.16
N VAL A 98 10.94 -13.49 -8.93
CA VAL A 98 10.18 -14.54 -9.64
C VAL A 98 10.03 -14.20 -11.13
N LEU A 99 9.71 -12.95 -11.47
CA LEU A 99 9.57 -12.51 -12.86
C LEU A 99 10.90 -12.59 -13.63
N ASP A 100 12.00 -12.15 -13.01
CA ASP A 100 13.34 -12.20 -13.61
C ASP A 100 13.77 -13.64 -13.91
N TYR A 101 13.52 -14.56 -12.97
CA TYR A 101 13.80 -15.99 -13.16
C TYR A 101 12.94 -16.60 -14.26
N ASP A 102 11.63 -16.36 -14.24
CA ASP A 102 10.70 -16.90 -15.25
C ASP A 102 11.03 -16.39 -16.66
N ALA A 103 11.48 -15.14 -16.78
CA ALA A 103 11.94 -14.58 -18.06
C ALA A 103 13.24 -15.25 -18.54
N GLY A 104 14.21 -15.46 -17.64
CA GLY A 104 15.47 -16.14 -17.97
C GLY A 104 15.26 -17.59 -18.42
N VAL A 105 14.39 -18.34 -17.75
CA VAL A 105 14.04 -19.72 -18.16
C VAL A 105 13.45 -19.76 -19.56
N ARG A 106 12.53 -18.83 -19.88
CA ARG A 106 11.91 -18.74 -21.22
C ARG A 106 12.90 -18.39 -22.32
N ALA A 107 13.88 -17.52 -22.04
CA ALA A 107 14.89 -17.15 -23.01
C ALA A 107 15.89 -18.28 -23.31
N ALA A 108 16.01 -19.27 -22.41
CA ALA A 108 16.89 -20.43 -22.55
C ALA A 108 16.19 -21.67 -23.13
N SER A 109 14.87 -21.61 -23.36
CA SER A 109 14.04 -22.68 -23.94
C SER A 109 13.81 -22.46 -25.42
#